data_AF-A0A4P2QF57-F1
#
_entry.id   AF-A0A4P2QF57-F1
#
_cell.length_a   1.000
_cell.length_b   1.000
_cell.length_c   1.000
_cell.angle_alpha   90.00
_cell.angle_beta   90.00
_cell.angle_gamma   90.00
#
_symmetry.space_group_name_H-M   'P 1'
#
loop_
_entity.id
_entity.type
_entity.pdbx_description
1 polymer ?
#
loop_
_entity_poly.entity_id
_entity_poly.type
_entity_poly.pdbx_seq_one_letter_code
_entity_poly.pdbx_strand_id
1 'polypeptide(L)'
;MTLPLRGVYAVTPTRRRRFLWAAWWTVEPAREPFRPPDASQGGARTVEEARAQAERAAGRPLVEIEPAWATAWTRVLRGEPPWPKPRARREAPPPPASGPSRRAPSRPASARGVSPFAVLGLSEAAGAAEVRRAFRRLALVTHPDRGGDANEFMRVKWAHDEAMSRISRPKRRA
;
A
#
# COMPACT_ATOMS: atom_id res chain seq x y z
N MET A 1 -28.77 27.56 -22.38
CA MET A 1 -28.37 26.34 -23.12
C MET A 1 -27.92 25.31 -22.11
N THR A 2 -28.82 24.41 -21.69
CA THR A 2 -28.49 23.34 -20.74
C THR A 2 -27.72 22.28 -21.50
N LEU A 3 -26.42 22.10 -21.20
CA LEU A 3 -25.65 21.00 -21.79
C LEU A 3 -26.36 19.68 -21.49
N PRO A 4 -26.46 18.75 -22.46
CA PRO A 4 -27.04 17.45 -22.19
C PRO A 4 -26.26 16.79 -21.06
N LEU A 5 -26.98 16.35 -20.02
CA LEU A 5 -26.41 15.64 -18.89
C LEU A 5 -25.62 14.45 -19.42
N ARG A 6 -24.30 14.49 -19.20
CA ARG A 6 -23.41 13.40 -19.60
C ARG A 6 -23.71 12.22 -18.68
N GLY A 7 -24.23 11.14 -19.25
CA GLY A 7 -24.39 9.90 -18.51
C GLY A 7 -23.02 9.35 -18.14
N VAL A 8 -22.86 8.95 -16.88
CA VAL A 8 -21.60 8.44 -16.34
C VAL A 8 -21.80 7.09 -15.68
N TYR A 9 -20.74 6.27 -15.65
CA TYR A 9 -20.72 5.01 -14.93
C TYR A 9 -19.39 4.80 -14.20
N ALA A 10 -19.45 4.08 -13.09
CA ALA A 10 -18.29 3.63 -12.34
C ALA A 10 -18.31 2.12 -12.22
N VAL A 11 -17.13 1.51 -12.13
CA VAL A 11 -16.96 0.06 -12.01
C VAL A 11 -15.91 -0.26 -10.96
N THR A 12 -16.15 -1.28 -10.14
CA THR A 12 -15.22 -1.71 -9.09
C THR A 12 -15.14 -3.24 -9.02
N PRO A 13 -13.96 -3.83 -8.78
CA PRO A 13 -13.84 -5.26 -8.55
C PRO A 13 -14.46 -5.65 -7.19
N THR A 14 -15.16 -6.76 -7.18
CA THR A 14 -15.75 -7.38 -6.00
C THR A 14 -14.86 -8.51 -5.48
N ARG A 15 -15.09 -8.94 -4.24
CA ARG A 15 -14.32 -10.02 -3.58
C ARG A 15 -14.34 -11.36 -4.34
N ARG A 16 -15.31 -11.58 -5.24
CA ARG A 16 -15.48 -12.83 -5.99
C ARG A 16 -14.84 -12.81 -7.39
N ARG A 17 -13.88 -11.92 -7.67
CA ARG A 17 -13.31 -11.72 -9.02
C ARG A 17 -14.40 -11.44 -10.08
N ARG A 18 -15.39 -10.63 -9.68
CA ARG A 18 -16.47 -10.11 -10.53
C ARG A 18 -16.50 -8.60 -10.40
N PHE A 19 -17.12 -7.90 -11.33
CA PHE A 19 -17.26 -6.45 -11.31
C PHE A 19 -18.68 -6.05 -10.92
N LEU A 20 -18.77 -4.97 -10.16
CA LEU A 20 -20.01 -4.25 -9.89
C LEU A 20 -19.90 -2.89 -10.56
N TRP A 21 -20.92 -2.55 -11.35
CA TRP A 21 -21.06 -1.24 -11.95
C TRP A 21 -22.23 -0.47 -11.33
N ALA A 22 -22.11 0.85 -11.36
CA ALA A 22 -23.13 1.80 -10.96
C ALA A 22 -23.14 2.94 -11.98
N ALA A 23 -24.31 3.40 -12.39
CA ALA A 23 -24.46 4.39 -13.44
C ALA A 23 -25.45 5.49 -13.07
N TRP A 24 -25.16 6.70 -13.52
CA TRP A 24 -25.93 7.92 -13.29
C TRP A 24 -26.12 8.64 -14.62
N TRP A 25 -27.36 8.83 -15.05
CA TRP A 25 -27.70 9.48 -16.32
C TRP A 25 -28.90 10.41 -16.23
N THR A 26 -29.63 10.40 -15.11
CA THR A 26 -30.71 11.35 -14.84
C THR A 26 -30.19 12.64 -14.22
N VAL A 27 -29.16 12.55 -13.40
CA VAL A 27 -28.40 13.67 -12.81
C VAL A 27 -26.99 13.19 -12.54
N GLU A 28 -26.04 14.11 -12.58
CA GLU A 28 -24.65 13.83 -12.21
C GLU A 28 -24.54 13.26 -10.77
N PRO A 29 -23.54 12.41 -10.51
CA PRO A 29 -23.33 11.84 -9.20
C PRO A 29 -22.87 12.92 -8.20
N ALA A 30 -23.55 13.03 -7.07
CA ALA A 30 -23.24 13.98 -5.99
C ALA A 30 -22.67 13.25 -4.77
N ARG A 31 -21.61 13.81 -4.17
CA ARG A 31 -20.96 13.22 -3.00
C ARG A 31 -21.73 13.49 -1.71
N GLU A 32 -22.33 14.67 -1.59
CA GLU A 32 -23.05 15.13 -0.40
C GLU A 32 -24.28 15.97 -0.82
N PRO A 33 -25.51 15.51 -0.53
CA PRO A 33 -25.83 14.14 -0.10
C PRO A 33 -25.40 13.12 -1.16
N PHE A 34 -24.97 11.93 -0.71
CA PHE A 34 -24.59 10.88 -1.65
C PHE A 34 -25.80 10.43 -2.46
N ARG A 35 -25.72 10.58 -3.77
CA ARG A 35 -26.82 10.25 -4.67
C ARG A 35 -26.75 8.78 -5.11
N PRO A 36 -27.81 7.97 -4.93
CA PRO A 36 -27.84 6.61 -5.45
C PRO A 36 -27.77 6.61 -6.99
N PRO A 37 -27.17 5.58 -7.61
CA PRO A 37 -27.17 5.41 -9.04
C PRO A 37 -28.58 5.16 -9.58
N ASP A 38 -28.80 5.54 -10.84
CA ASP A 38 -30.04 5.24 -11.57
C ASP A 38 -30.18 3.74 -11.82
N ALA A 39 -29.06 3.05 -12.09
CA ALA A 39 -28.99 1.60 -12.05
C ALA A 39 -27.61 1.10 -11.60
N SER A 40 -27.61 -0.11 -11.08
CA SER A 40 -26.38 -0.83 -10.73
C SER A 40 -26.60 -2.32 -10.84
N GLN A 41 -25.57 -3.05 -11.25
CA GLN A 41 -25.60 -4.51 -11.24
C GLN A 41 -24.21 -5.06 -10.92
N GLY A 42 -24.18 -6.15 -10.14
CA GLY A 42 -22.99 -6.92 -9.86
C GLY A 42 -22.94 -8.20 -10.68
N GLY A 43 -21.74 -8.74 -10.90
CA GLY A 43 -21.57 -10.07 -11.47
C GLY A 43 -20.95 -10.11 -12.87
N ALA A 44 -20.63 -8.95 -13.45
CA ALA A 44 -19.89 -8.87 -14.70
C ALA A 44 -18.52 -9.57 -14.55
N ARG A 45 -18.10 -10.30 -15.59
CA ARG A 45 -16.83 -11.05 -15.60
C ARG A 45 -15.65 -10.14 -15.96
N THR A 46 -15.91 -9.09 -16.73
CA THR A 46 -14.92 -8.11 -17.17
C THR A 46 -15.44 -6.68 -16.97
N VAL A 47 -14.52 -5.71 -17.03
CA VAL A 47 -14.86 -4.28 -17.02
C VAL A 47 -15.70 -3.90 -18.25
N GLU A 48 -15.35 -4.45 -19.41
CA GLU A 48 -16.08 -4.22 -20.67
C GLU A 48 -17.52 -4.75 -20.60
N GLU A 49 -17.72 -5.94 -20.03
CA GLU A 49 -19.05 -6.49 -19.81
C GLU A 49 -19.87 -5.61 -18.85
N ALA A 50 -19.24 -5.08 -17.81
CA ALA A 50 -19.86 -4.17 -16.86
C ALA A 50 -20.29 -2.86 -17.55
N ARG A 51 -19.43 -2.30 -18.42
CA ARG A 51 -19.75 -1.14 -19.25
C ARG A 51 -20.93 -1.41 -20.19
N ALA A 52 -20.90 -2.53 -20.92
CA ALA A 52 -21.96 -2.90 -21.85
C ALA A 52 -23.31 -3.15 -21.15
N GLN A 53 -23.30 -3.61 -19.89
CA GLN A 53 -24.50 -3.71 -19.06
C GLN A 53 -25.00 -2.33 -18.63
N ALA A 54 -24.11 -1.43 -18.22
CA ALA A 54 -24.44 -0.06 -17.82
C ALA A 54 -25.04 0.76 -18.97
N GLU A 55 -24.42 0.71 -20.16
CA GLU A 55 -24.90 1.40 -21.35
C GLU A 55 -26.26 0.84 -21.83
N ARG A 56 -26.46 -0.48 -21.74
CA ARG A 56 -27.78 -1.10 -21.99
C ARG A 56 -28.84 -0.60 -21.02
N ALA A 57 -28.53 -0.48 -19.73
CA ALA A 57 -29.46 0.01 -18.73
C ALA A 57 -29.82 1.50 -18.95
N ALA A 58 -28.85 2.31 -19.38
CA ALA A 58 -29.07 3.72 -19.66
C ALA A 58 -29.68 4.02 -21.04
N GLY A 59 -29.69 3.03 -21.95
CA GLY A 59 -30.11 3.17 -23.34
C GLY A 59 -29.20 4.10 -24.16
N ARG A 60 -27.99 4.39 -23.68
CA ARG A 60 -27.06 5.37 -24.27
C ARG A 60 -25.62 5.07 -23.84
N PRO A 61 -24.60 5.54 -24.58
CA PRO A 61 -23.22 5.45 -24.14
C PRO A 61 -22.98 6.25 -22.86
N LEU A 62 -22.16 5.72 -21.97
CA LEU A 62 -21.81 6.33 -20.68
C LEU A 62 -20.31 6.58 -20.59
N VAL A 63 -19.92 7.63 -19.88
CA VAL A 63 -18.52 7.97 -19.63
C VAL A 63 -18.05 7.33 -18.33
N GLU A 64 -16.89 6.67 -18.35
CA GLU A 64 -16.31 6.08 -17.14
C GLU A 64 -15.80 7.18 -16.20
N ILE A 65 -16.15 7.06 -14.91
CA ILE A 65 -15.65 7.91 -13.83
C ILE A 65 -14.92 7.08 -12.78
N GLU A 66 -14.39 7.74 -11.75
CA GLU A 66 -13.59 7.09 -10.72
C GLU A 66 -14.28 5.84 -10.11
N PRO A 67 -13.58 4.69 -10.01
CA PRO A 67 -14.06 3.47 -9.36
C PRO A 67 -14.52 3.66 -7.90
N ALA A 68 -14.08 4.77 -7.28
CA ALA A 68 -14.48 5.17 -5.95
C ALA A 68 -16.02 5.33 -5.82
N TRP A 69 -16.71 5.74 -6.88
CA TRP A 69 -18.18 5.85 -6.91
C TRP A 69 -18.88 4.49 -6.84
N ALA A 70 -18.44 3.50 -7.61
CA ALA A 70 -18.96 2.14 -7.52
C ALA A 70 -18.59 1.46 -6.18
N THR A 71 -17.43 1.82 -5.63
CA THR A 71 -17.01 1.37 -4.30
C THR A 71 -17.89 1.98 -3.20
N ALA A 72 -18.21 3.27 -3.31
CA ALA A 72 -19.13 3.96 -2.42
C ALA A 72 -20.52 3.32 -2.47
N TRP A 73 -21.02 3.02 -3.67
CA TRP A 73 -22.28 2.31 -3.82
C TRP A 73 -22.26 0.90 -3.20
N THR A 74 -21.15 0.16 -3.35
CA THR A 74 -20.97 -1.15 -2.70
C THR A 74 -21.04 -1.05 -1.18
N ARG A 75 -20.61 0.07 -0.58
CA ARG A 75 -20.72 0.34 0.86
C ARG A 75 -22.16 0.65 1.26
N VAL A 76 -22.86 1.47 0.48
CA VAL A 76 -24.29 1.77 0.71
C VAL A 76 -25.13 0.50 0.67
N LEU A 77 -24.89 -0.41 -0.29
CA LEU A 77 -25.55 -1.71 -0.34
C LEU A 77 -25.28 -2.60 0.89
N ARG A 78 -24.24 -2.31 1.68
CA ARG A 78 -23.92 -2.99 2.95
C ARG A 78 -24.43 -2.25 4.18
N GLY A 79 -25.16 -1.14 4.01
CA GLY A 79 -25.56 -0.27 5.12
C GLY A 79 -24.40 0.54 5.72
N GLU A 80 -23.26 0.64 5.03
CA GLU A 80 -22.13 1.46 5.43
C GLU A 80 -22.20 2.85 4.78
N PRO A 81 -21.57 3.89 5.37
CA PRO A 81 -21.47 5.19 4.72
C PRO A 81 -20.72 5.07 3.38
N PRO A 82 -21.19 5.80 2.34
CA PRO A 82 -20.66 5.72 0.96
C PRO A 82 -19.18 6.10 0.91
N TRP A 83 -18.82 7.16 1.62
CA TRP A 83 -17.45 7.58 1.77
C TRP A 83 -16.98 7.16 3.15
N PRO A 84 -15.87 6.40 3.26
CA PRO A 84 -15.27 6.22 4.57
C PRO A 84 -14.98 7.62 5.13
N LYS A 85 -15.33 7.85 6.40
CA LYS A 85 -14.80 9.02 7.10
C LYS A 85 -13.29 8.99 6.85
N PRO A 86 -12.65 10.12 6.48
CA PRO A 86 -11.20 10.17 6.49
C PRO A 86 -10.85 9.57 7.83
N ARG A 87 -10.13 8.43 7.83
CA ARG A 87 -9.54 7.96 9.08
C ARG A 87 -8.82 9.21 9.51
N ALA A 88 -9.27 9.83 10.62
CA ALA A 88 -8.54 10.93 11.24
C ALA A 88 -7.14 10.39 11.19
N ARG A 89 -6.31 10.97 10.31
CA ARG A 89 -4.95 10.52 10.13
C ARG A 89 -4.51 10.62 11.57
N ARG A 90 -4.35 9.47 12.27
CA ARG A 90 -3.63 9.43 13.54
C ARG A 90 -2.42 10.21 13.14
N GLU A 91 -2.36 11.46 13.59
CA GLU A 91 -1.57 12.50 12.96
C GLU A 91 -0.23 11.84 12.85
N ALA A 92 0.10 11.38 11.66
CA ALA A 92 1.36 10.72 11.47
C ALA A 92 2.25 11.90 11.75
N PRO A 93 3.06 11.87 12.84
CA PRO A 93 3.85 13.02 13.22
C PRO A 93 4.45 13.55 11.93
N PRO A 94 4.34 14.87 11.68
CA PRO A 94 4.61 15.45 10.36
C PRO A 94 5.83 14.75 9.79
N PRO A 95 5.78 14.20 8.57
CA PRO A 95 6.90 13.45 8.03
C PRO A 95 8.13 14.32 8.27
N PRO A 96 9.16 13.82 8.99
CA PRO A 96 10.27 14.69 9.38
C PRO A 96 10.73 15.41 8.11
N ALA A 97 10.71 16.74 8.17
CA ALA A 97 11.08 17.57 7.05
C ALA A 97 12.41 17.04 6.51
N SER A 98 12.42 16.61 5.24
CA SER A 98 13.44 15.74 4.66
C SER A 98 13.30 14.28 5.09
N GLY A 99 12.63 13.47 4.26
CA GLY A 99 12.88 12.02 4.28
C GLY A 99 14.40 11.81 4.19
N PRO A 100 15.01 10.90 4.97
CA PRO A 100 16.43 10.69 4.84
C PRO A 100 16.64 10.24 3.39
N SER A 101 17.41 11.03 2.64
CA SER A 101 18.36 10.48 1.67
C SER A 101 18.86 9.16 2.24
N ARG A 102 19.00 8.10 1.44
CA ARG A 102 19.52 6.75 1.80
C ARG A 102 20.89 6.85 2.52
N ARG A 103 20.88 7.45 3.69
CA ARG A 103 22.00 7.72 4.55
C ARG A 103 22.01 6.49 5.39
N ALA A 104 23.04 5.69 5.15
CA ALA A 104 23.32 4.49 5.90
C ALA A 104 23.02 4.76 7.39
N PRO A 105 22.36 3.83 8.11
CA PRO A 105 22.07 4.03 9.52
C PRO A 105 23.36 4.47 10.21
N SER A 106 23.29 5.61 10.91
CA SER A 106 24.42 6.20 11.62
C SER A 106 25.12 5.10 12.39
N ARG A 107 26.36 4.77 12.03
CA ARG A 107 27.08 3.65 12.64
C ARG A 107 27.12 3.87 14.16
N PRO A 108 26.58 2.94 14.98
CA PRO A 108 26.57 3.14 16.43
C PRO A 108 28.01 3.29 16.92
N ALA A 109 28.21 4.13 17.93
CA ALA A 109 29.53 4.43 18.49
C ALA A 109 30.33 3.17 18.84
N SER A 110 29.62 2.15 19.35
CA SER A 110 30.15 0.85 19.72
C SER A 110 30.49 -0.07 18.54
N ALA A 111 30.09 0.27 17.32
CA ALA A 111 30.42 -0.47 16.10
C ALA A 111 31.50 0.23 15.26
N ARG A 112 32.13 1.29 15.79
CA ARG A 112 33.27 1.94 15.15
C ARG A 112 34.47 0.97 15.09
N GLY A 113 35.10 0.86 13.93
CA GLY A 113 36.21 -0.06 13.66
C GLY A 113 35.82 -1.53 13.44
N VAL A 114 34.59 -1.94 13.80
CA VAL A 114 34.17 -3.35 13.74
C VAL A 114 33.51 -3.67 12.40
N SER A 115 33.80 -4.85 11.85
CA SER A 115 33.11 -5.38 10.66
C SER A 115 31.65 -5.72 10.97
N PRO A 116 30.70 -5.44 10.04
CA PRO A 116 29.32 -5.91 10.18
C PRO A 116 29.20 -7.44 10.28
N PHE A 117 30.06 -8.21 9.58
CA PHE A 117 30.05 -9.67 9.67
C PHE A 117 30.50 -10.14 11.05
N ALA A 118 31.52 -9.49 11.62
CA ALA A 118 31.99 -9.77 12.97
C ALA A 118 30.91 -9.50 14.04
N VAL A 119 30.14 -8.42 13.91
CA VAL A 119 28.99 -8.14 14.81
C VAL A 119 27.92 -9.22 14.73
N LEU A 120 27.72 -9.84 13.56
CA LEU A 120 26.79 -10.96 13.37
C LEU A 120 27.39 -12.32 13.76
N GLY A 121 28.68 -12.37 14.11
CA GLY A 121 29.42 -13.62 14.36
C GLY A 121 29.60 -14.46 13.09
N LEU A 122 29.80 -13.81 11.95
CA LEU A 122 29.95 -14.42 10.63
C LEU A 122 31.31 -14.10 10.00
N SER A 123 31.72 -14.93 9.05
CA SER A 123 32.86 -14.66 8.17
C SER A 123 32.53 -13.55 7.17
N GLU A 124 33.54 -12.80 6.70
CA GLU A 124 33.42 -11.83 5.59
C GLU A 124 32.93 -12.48 4.29
N ALA A 125 33.07 -13.80 4.15
CA ALA A 125 32.60 -14.57 3.01
C ALA A 125 31.13 -15.01 3.15
N ALA A 126 30.43 -14.67 4.24
CA ALA A 126 29.09 -15.15 4.51
C ALA A 126 28.06 -14.64 3.48
N GLY A 127 27.17 -15.54 3.06
CA GLY A 127 26.12 -15.23 2.10
C GLY A 127 24.91 -14.55 2.73
N ALA A 128 24.02 -14.00 1.88
CA ALA A 128 22.81 -13.29 2.32
C ALA A 128 21.86 -14.16 3.16
N ALA A 129 21.83 -15.47 2.93
CA ALA A 129 21.04 -16.40 3.73
C ALA A 129 21.57 -16.52 5.17
N GLU A 130 22.89 -16.52 5.34
CA GLU A 130 23.56 -16.66 6.63
C GLU A 130 23.45 -15.38 7.45
N VAL A 131 23.63 -14.22 6.80
CA VAL A 131 23.40 -12.90 7.39
C VAL A 131 21.98 -12.78 7.95
N ARG A 132 20.97 -13.18 7.18
CA ARG A 132 19.56 -13.15 7.64
C ARG A 132 19.30 -14.13 8.79
N ARG A 133 19.92 -15.31 8.77
CA ARG A 133 19.79 -16.31 9.85
C ARG A 133 20.41 -15.80 11.15
N ALA A 134 21.64 -15.27 11.09
CA ALA A 134 22.34 -14.71 12.24
C ALA A 134 21.59 -13.51 12.83
N PHE A 135 21.10 -12.61 11.97
CA PHE A 135 20.29 -11.47 12.38
C PHE A 135 19.03 -11.89 13.15
N ARG A 136 18.24 -12.85 12.63
CA ARG A 136 17.03 -13.33 13.33
C ARG A 136 17.34 -13.90 14.71
N ARG A 137 18.42 -14.69 14.84
CA ARG A 137 18.85 -15.24 16.13
C ARG A 137 19.23 -14.13 17.12
N LEU A 138 20.05 -13.17 16.70
CA LEU A 138 20.51 -12.07 17.56
C LEU A 138 19.39 -11.08 17.89
N ALA A 139 18.49 -10.82 16.95
CA ALA A 139 17.33 -9.98 17.15
C ALA A 139 16.41 -10.52 18.25
N LEU A 140 16.21 -11.85 18.32
CA LEU A 140 15.40 -12.47 19.37
C LEU A 140 16.02 -12.33 20.77
N VAL A 141 17.35 -12.36 20.86
CA VAL A 141 18.10 -12.26 22.12
C VAL A 141 18.19 -10.81 22.60
N THR A 142 18.42 -9.87 21.68
CA THR A 142 18.64 -8.45 21.99
C THR A 142 17.36 -7.61 22.01
N HIS A 143 16.18 -8.20 21.72
CA HIS A 143 14.94 -7.43 21.63
C HIS A 143 14.54 -6.83 23.00
N PRO A 144 14.29 -5.51 23.09
CA PRO A 144 13.92 -4.87 24.35
C PRO A 144 12.62 -5.43 24.95
N ASP A 145 11.62 -5.76 24.13
CA ASP A 145 10.37 -6.38 24.60
C ASP A 145 10.57 -7.79 25.22
N ARG A 146 11.74 -8.40 25.06
CA ARG A 146 12.11 -9.68 25.69
C ARG A 146 13.18 -9.53 26.77
N GLY A 147 13.40 -8.30 27.24
CA GLY A 147 14.40 -7.98 28.26
C GLY A 147 15.82 -7.78 27.72
N GLY A 148 15.99 -7.65 26.40
CA GLY A 148 17.27 -7.34 25.77
C GLY A 148 17.62 -5.84 25.75
N ASP A 149 18.84 -5.51 25.35
CA ASP A 149 19.30 -4.12 25.28
C ASP A 149 19.02 -3.47 23.92
N ALA A 150 18.40 -2.30 23.94
CA ALA A 150 18.05 -1.57 22.72
C ALA A 150 19.28 -1.12 21.92
N ASN A 151 20.42 -0.79 22.58
CA ASN A 151 21.65 -0.41 21.90
C ASN A 151 22.31 -1.62 21.21
N GLU A 152 22.25 -2.79 21.82
CA GLU A 152 22.68 -4.05 21.21
C GLU A 152 21.82 -4.43 20.01
N PHE A 153 20.50 -4.29 20.12
CA PHE A 153 19.60 -4.51 19.00
C PHE A 153 19.91 -3.57 17.82
N MET A 154 20.14 -2.28 18.12
CA MET A 154 20.55 -1.31 17.10
C MET A 154 21.91 -1.67 16.45
N ARG A 155 22.86 -2.20 17.22
CA ARG A 155 24.15 -2.68 16.72
C ARG A 155 23.98 -3.86 15.76
N VAL A 156 23.15 -4.83 16.12
CA VAL A 156 22.83 -6.02 15.32
C VAL A 156 22.08 -5.63 14.04
N LYS A 157 21.14 -4.68 14.13
CA LYS A 157 20.41 -4.16 12.98
C LYS A 157 21.33 -3.42 12.00
N TRP A 158 22.19 -2.54 12.51
CA TRP A 158 23.20 -1.85 11.68
C TRP A 158 24.08 -2.85 10.91
N ALA A 159 24.55 -3.89 11.60
CA ALA A 159 25.41 -4.90 11.01
C ALA A 159 24.72 -5.72 9.91
N HIS A 160 23.45 -6.10 10.11
CA HIS A 160 22.64 -6.74 9.08
C HIS A 160 22.51 -5.88 7.82
N ASP A 161 22.13 -4.61 7.99
CA ASP A 161 21.86 -3.71 6.87
C ASP A 161 23.14 -3.45 6.06
N GLU A 162 24.27 -3.24 6.73
CA GLU A 162 25.59 -3.05 6.11
C GLU A 162 26.10 -4.31 5.41
N ALA A 163 25.99 -5.49 6.05
CA ALA A 163 26.40 -6.77 5.44
C ALA A 163 25.59 -7.08 4.17
N MET A 164 24.27 -6.86 4.22
CA MET A 164 23.39 -7.03 3.05
C MET A 164 23.75 -6.05 1.92
N SER A 165 24.09 -4.80 2.26
CA SER A 165 24.56 -3.82 1.26
C SER A 165 25.85 -4.29 0.59
N ARG A 166 26.84 -4.78 1.36
CA ARG A 166 28.11 -5.32 0.83
C ARG A 166 27.90 -6.52 -0.09
N ILE A 167 26.99 -7.44 0.25
CA ILE A 167 26.68 -8.62 -0.57
C ILE A 167 25.99 -8.21 -1.88
N SER A 168 25.11 -7.21 -1.82
CA SER A 168 24.34 -6.75 -2.99
C SER A 168 25.15 -5.92 -3.98
N ARG A 169 26.27 -5.32 -3.56
CA ARG A 169 27.12 -4.50 -4.42
C ARG A 169 27.93 -5.41 -5.35
N PRO A 170 27.83 -5.27 -6.68
CA PRO A 170 28.68 -6.03 -7.59
C PRO A 170 30.14 -5.66 -7.34
N LYS A 171 30.99 -6.67 -7.13
CA LYS A 171 32.44 -6.50 -7.01
C LYS A 171 32.92 -5.89 -8.34
N ARG A 172 33.25 -4.59 -8.35
CA ARG A 172 33.98 -3.99 -9.48
C ARG A 172 35.29 -4.76 -9.59
N ARG A 173 35.42 -5.61 -10.61
CA ARG A 173 36.71 -6.19 -10.98
C ARG A 173 37.55 -5.03 -11.52
N ALA A 174 38.68 -4.77 -10.85
CA ALA A 174 39.73 -3.91 -11.37
C ALA A 174 40.46 -4.64 -12.51
#